data_AF-A0A095XKR3-F1
#
_entry.id   AF-A0A095XKR3-F1
#
_cell.length_a   1.000
_cell.length_b   1.000
_cell.length_c   1.000
_cell.angle_alpha   90.00
_cell.angle_beta   90.00
_cell.angle_gamma   90.00
#
_symmetry.space_group_name_H-M   'P 1'
#
loop_
_entity.id
_entity.type
_entity.pdbx_description
1 polymer ?
#
loop_
_entity_poly.entity_id
_entity_poly.type
_entity_poly.pdbx_seq_one_letter_code
_entity_poly.pdbx_strand_id
1 'polypeptide(L)'
;MSSLYPNLQLRFVFLDACSTGVNNNWPNVFKIRNGWGAYIGWDRPVYEEQAYNFSRRFWQYADGHTPIKRAVEKAKADVSVNARPVFVGNSTFYGTAN
;
A
#
# COMPACT_ATOMS: atom_id res chain seq x y z
N MET A 1 -14.54 11.84 28.56
CA MET A 1 -13.86 10.66 27.99
C MET A 1 -14.53 10.32 26.67
N SER A 2 -13.88 10.60 25.54
CA SER A 2 -14.34 10.19 24.21
C SER A 2 -13.23 9.39 23.54
N SER A 3 -13.24 8.08 23.76
CA SER A 3 -12.24 7.13 23.26
C SER A 3 -12.91 6.17 22.27
N LEU A 4 -13.48 6.71 21.19
CA LEU A 4 -14.04 5.86 20.13
C LEU A 4 -13.01 5.47 19.06
N TYR A 5 -11.79 6.02 19.07
CA TYR A 5 -10.71 5.60 18.16
C TYR A 5 -9.31 5.71 18.78
N PRO A 6 -8.93 4.84 19.74
CA PRO A 6 -7.64 4.93 20.42
C PRO A 6 -6.41 4.54 19.57
N ASN A 7 -6.49 4.39 18.24
CA ASN A 7 -5.33 4.03 17.40
C ASN A 7 -5.32 4.67 16.00
N LEU A 8 -5.35 6.00 15.92
CA LEU A 8 -5.02 6.74 14.67
C LEU A 8 -3.55 6.54 14.20
N GLN A 9 -2.75 5.75 14.93
CA GLN A 9 -1.32 5.51 14.72
C GLN A 9 -1.01 4.41 13.68
N LEU A 10 -1.96 3.51 13.37
CA LEU A 10 -1.78 2.47 12.35
C LEU A 10 -2.61 2.80 11.11
N ARG A 11 -2.06 3.61 10.21
CA ARG A 11 -2.70 3.95 8.94
C ARG A 11 -2.08 3.15 7.82
N PHE A 12 -2.76 2.09 7.39
CA PHE A 12 -2.46 1.43 6.13
C PHE A 12 -3.57 1.73 5.13
N VAL A 13 -3.19 2.18 3.94
CA VAL A 13 -4.11 2.44 2.84
C VAL A 13 -3.54 1.80 1.58
N PHE A 14 -4.35 0.96 0.94
CA PHE A 14 -4.07 0.47 -0.40
C PHE A 14 -5.22 0.91 -1.31
N LEU A 15 -4.92 1.79 -2.27
CA LEU A 15 -5.88 2.25 -3.27
C LEU A 15 -5.60 1.56 -4.61
N ASP A 16 -6.28 0.44 -4.82
CA ASP A 16 -6.21 -0.32 -6.07
C ASP A 16 -7.10 0.31 -7.15
N ALA A 17 -6.68 1.48 -7.63
CA ALA A 17 -7.30 2.17 -8.75
C ALA A 17 -6.26 2.92 -9.59
N CYS A 18 -6.59 3.17 -10.85
CA CYS A 18 -5.72 3.82 -11.82
C CYS A 18 -5.17 5.15 -11.29
N SER A 19 -3.86 5.35 -11.44
CA SER A 19 -3.19 6.63 -11.19
C SER A 19 -3.29 7.16 -9.74
N THR A 20 -3.64 6.34 -8.76
CA THR A 20 -3.71 6.76 -7.35
C THR A 20 -2.33 7.05 -6.72
N GLY A 21 -1.24 6.64 -7.37
CA GLY A 21 0.16 6.84 -6.96
C GLY A 21 0.93 7.84 -7.83
N VAL A 22 0.28 8.62 -8.71
CA VAL A 22 0.96 9.60 -9.57
C VAL A 22 1.63 10.73 -8.81
N ASN A 23 1.13 11.06 -7.61
CA ASN A 23 1.64 12.11 -6.74
C ASN A 23 1.26 11.82 -5.27
N ASN A 24 1.58 12.74 -4.38
CA ASN A 24 1.33 12.57 -2.94
C ASN A 24 -0.05 13.06 -2.46
N ASN A 25 -1.00 13.41 -3.35
CA ASN A 25 -2.30 13.94 -2.94
C ASN A 25 -3.07 12.95 -2.06
N TRP A 26 -3.17 11.68 -2.49
CA TRP A 26 -3.83 10.63 -1.71
C TRP A 26 -3.13 10.33 -0.38
N PRO A 27 -1.81 10.06 -0.33
CA PRO A 27 -1.09 9.94 0.94
C PRO A 27 -1.36 11.11 1.90
N ASN A 28 -1.37 12.34 1.39
CA ASN A 28 -1.59 13.55 2.19
C ASN A 28 -3.00 13.61 2.79
N VAL A 29 -4.04 13.25 2.04
CA VAL A 29 -5.43 13.15 2.54
C VAL A 29 -5.51 12.19 3.72
N PHE A 30 -4.82 11.06 3.62
CA PHE A 30 -4.74 10.06 4.71
C PHE A 30 -3.70 10.40 5.78
N LYS A 31 -3.02 11.55 5.67
CA LYS A 31 -1.94 11.98 6.58
C LYS A 31 -0.82 10.93 6.72
N ILE A 32 -0.52 10.22 5.63
CA ILE A 32 0.57 9.26 5.51
C ILE A 32 1.77 9.96 4.88
N ARG A 33 2.97 9.73 5.44
CA ARG A 33 4.22 10.37 5.02
C ARG A 33 5.41 9.50 5.40
N ASN A 34 6.61 9.87 4.94
CA ASN A 34 7.81 9.14 5.34
C ASN A 34 7.91 9.02 6.88
N GLY A 35 8.16 7.82 7.38
CA GLY A 35 8.19 7.52 8.82
C GLY A 35 6.83 7.36 9.51
N TRP A 36 5.69 7.51 8.81
CA TRP A 36 4.36 7.35 9.41
C TRP A 36 3.31 6.72 8.48
N GLY A 37 2.70 5.62 8.93
CA GLY A 37 1.72 4.86 8.15
C GLY A 37 2.31 4.19 6.91
N ALA A 38 1.46 3.65 6.04
CA ALA A 38 1.83 3.04 4.78
C ALA A 38 0.72 3.26 3.74
N TYR A 39 1.10 3.73 2.56
CA TYR A 39 0.22 3.95 1.42
C TYR A 39 0.76 3.19 0.20
N ILE A 40 -0.14 2.53 -0.52
CA ILE A 40 0.13 1.92 -1.82
C ILE A 40 -0.88 2.43 -2.85
N GLY A 41 -0.40 2.78 -4.04
CA GLY A 41 -1.24 3.10 -5.20
C GLY A 41 -0.47 2.91 -6.51
N TRP A 42 -1.09 3.25 -7.64
CA TRP A 42 -0.53 3.00 -8.99
C TRP A 42 -0.04 4.28 -9.66
N ASP A 43 1.18 4.28 -10.24
CA ASP A 43 1.75 5.47 -10.88
C ASP A 43 1.11 5.88 -12.21
N ARG A 44 0.21 5.06 -12.76
CA ARG A 44 -0.55 5.29 -14.00
C ARG A 44 -1.74 4.32 -14.07
N PRO A 45 -2.56 4.33 -15.13
CA PRO A 45 -3.61 3.33 -15.30
C PRO A 45 -3.04 1.91 -15.33
N VAL A 46 -3.66 1.01 -14.56
CA VAL A 46 -3.30 -0.41 -14.45
C VAL A 46 -4.42 -1.25 -15.06
N TYR A 47 -4.08 -2.34 -15.75
CA TYR A 47 -5.09 -3.27 -16.24
C TYR A 47 -5.59 -4.17 -15.12
N GLU A 48 -6.89 -4.51 -15.17
CA GLU A 48 -7.59 -5.26 -14.11
C GLU A 48 -6.88 -6.58 -13.77
N GLU A 49 -6.53 -7.39 -14.78
CA GLU A 49 -5.85 -8.67 -14.57
C GLU A 49 -4.47 -8.49 -13.91
N GLN A 50 -3.74 -7.44 -14.28
CA GLN A 50 -2.41 -7.15 -13.75
C GLN A 50 -2.49 -6.64 -12.31
N ALA A 51 -3.45 -5.76 -12.01
CA ALA A 51 -3.76 -5.32 -10.66
C ALA A 51 -4.17 -6.51 -9.78
N TYR A 52 -5.05 -7.38 -10.26
CA TYR A 52 -5.47 -8.59 -9.57
C TYR A 52 -4.29 -9.53 -9.25
N ASN A 53 -3.45 -9.83 -10.25
CA ASN A 53 -2.29 -10.70 -10.06
C ASN A 53 -1.29 -10.11 -9.06
N PHE A 54 -1.04 -8.80 -9.12
CA PHE A 54 -0.24 -8.10 -8.12
C PHE A 54 -0.86 -8.19 -6.73
N SER A 55 -2.14 -7.82 -6.58
CA SER A 55 -2.86 -7.81 -5.31
C SER A 55 -2.86 -9.20 -4.66
N ARG A 56 -3.05 -10.27 -5.43
CA ARG A 56 -2.96 -11.65 -4.92
C ARG A 56 -1.59 -11.97 -4.32
N ARG A 57 -0.50 -11.63 -5.01
CA ARG A 57 0.88 -11.84 -4.50
C ARG A 57 1.20 -10.92 -3.32
N PHE A 58 0.80 -9.66 -3.41
CA PHE A 58 1.01 -8.67 -2.37
C PHE A 58 0.39 -9.13 -1.05
N TRP A 59 -0.87 -9.58 -1.05
CA TRP A 59 -1.53 -10.05 0.16
C TRP A 59 -0.96 -11.37 0.71
N GLN A 60 -0.40 -12.24 -0.13
CA GLN A 60 0.36 -13.40 0.34
C GLN A 60 1.63 -12.99 1.12
N TYR A 61 2.25 -11.86 0.76
CA TYR A 61 3.43 -11.35 1.44
C TYR A 61 3.13 -10.38 2.58
N ALA A 62 1.99 -9.70 2.58
CA ALA A 62 1.54 -8.82 3.67
C ALA A 62 0.94 -9.64 4.84
N ASP A 63 1.74 -10.59 5.34
CA ASP A 63 1.39 -11.66 6.29
C ASP A 63 1.54 -11.27 7.77
N GLY A 64 1.74 -9.98 8.06
CA GLY A 64 2.03 -9.47 9.40
C GLY A 64 3.47 -9.67 9.88
N HIS A 65 4.29 -10.42 9.14
CA HIS A 65 5.70 -10.70 9.45
C HIS A 65 6.66 -10.05 8.43
N THR A 66 6.14 -9.61 7.29
CA THR A 66 6.87 -8.83 6.29
C THR A 66 6.40 -7.36 6.31
N PRO A 67 7.31 -6.37 6.36
CA PRO A 67 6.93 -4.97 6.20
C PRO A 67 6.22 -4.72 4.88
N ILE A 68 5.21 -3.84 4.88
CA ILE A 68 4.37 -3.56 3.70
C ILE A 68 5.20 -3.15 2.49
N LYS A 69 6.22 -2.30 2.67
CA LYS A 69 7.14 -1.91 1.59
C LYS A 69 7.81 -3.13 0.94
N ARG A 70 8.27 -4.09 1.76
CA ARG A 70 8.92 -5.32 1.30
C ARG A 70 7.93 -6.28 0.63
N ALA A 71 6.69 -6.34 1.11
CA ALA A 71 5.63 -7.10 0.46
C ALA A 71 5.32 -6.56 -0.95
N VAL A 72 5.29 -5.23 -1.12
CA VAL A 72 5.19 -4.59 -2.44
C VAL A 72 6.38 -4.96 -3.33
N GLU A 73 7.61 -4.86 -2.82
CA GLU A 73 8.82 -5.20 -3.58
C GLU A 73 8.83 -6.67 -4.05
N LYS A 74 8.43 -7.61 -3.19
CA LYS A 74 8.31 -9.03 -3.56
C LYS A 74 7.23 -9.25 -4.61
N ALA A 75 6.02 -8.71 -4.41
CA ALA A 75 4.94 -8.87 -5.37
C ALA A 75 5.29 -8.28 -6.74
N LYS A 76 5.98 -7.13 -6.79
CA LYS A 76 6.50 -6.54 -8.04
C LYS A 76 7.52 -7.43 -8.76
N ALA A 77 8.31 -8.20 -8.02
CA ALA A 77 9.29 -9.12 -8.61
C ALA A 77 8.61 -10.37 -9.22
N ASP A 78 7.47 -10.77 -8.66
CA ASP A 78 6.74 -11.98 -9.03
C ASP A 78 5.75 -11.80 -10.19
N VAL A 79 5.32 -10.56 -10.48
CA VAL A 79 4.34 -10.28 -11.53
C VAL A 79 4.81 -9.18 -12.48
N SER A 80 4.47 -9.34 -13.76
CA SER A 80 4.61 -8.28 -14.75
C SER A 80 3.36 -7.40 -14.76
N VAL A 81 3.55 -6.10 -14.54
CA VAL A 81 2.49 -5.10 -14.48
C VAL A 81 2.85 -3.91 -15.37
N ASN A 82 1.87 -3.33 -16.07
CA ASN A 82 2.06 -2.16 -16.93
C ASN A 82 2.29 -0.87 -16.11
N ALA A 83 1.74 -0.80 -14.91
CA ALA A 83 1.86 0.30 -13.96
C ALA A 83 2.73 -0.11 -12.78
N ARG A 84 3.50 0.83 -12.24
CA ARG A 84 4.35 0.56 -11.08
C ARG A 84 3.55 0.87 -9.81
N PRO A 85 3.48 -0.06 -8.85
CA PRO A 85 2.94 0.27 -7.54
C PRO A 85 3.96 1.14 -6.79
N VAL A 86 3.45 2.20 -6.18
CA VAL A 86 4.17 3.26 -5.47
C VAL A 86 3.88 3.12 -3.99
N PHE A 87 4.95 3.12 -3.19
CA PHE A 87 4.87 3.11 -1.74
C PHE A 87 5.23 4.48 -1.16
N VAL A 88 4.42 4.97 -0.22
CA VAL A 88 4.71 6.15 0.62
C VAL A 88 4.44 5.78 2.07
N GLY A 89 5.36 6.04 2.99
CA GLY A 89 5.13 5.73 4.40
C GLY A 89 6.40 5.36 5.17
N ASN A 90 6.20 4.75 6.33
CA ASN A 90 7.24 4.12 7.13
C ASN A 90 7.67 2.79 6.49
N SER A 91 8.93 2.65 6.10
CA SER A 91 9.48 1.44 5.49
C SER A 91 9.49 0.22 6.41
N THR A 92 9.37 0.40 7.73
CA THR A 92 9.28 -0.68 8.71
C THR A 92 7.84 -0.91 9.19
N PHE A 93 6.84 -0.33 8.51
CA PHE A 93 5.44 -0.54 8.85
C PHE A 93 4.99 -1.97 8.53
N TYR A 94 4.34 -2.60 9.50
CA TYR A 94 3.64 -3.88 9.35
C TYR A 94 2.14 -3.62 9.34
N GLY A 95 1.43 -4.27 8.43
CA GLY A 95 -0.02 -4.28 8.38
C GLY A 95 -0.51 -5.66 7.97
N THR A 96 -1.68 -6.06 8.45
CA THR A 96 -2.37 -7.28 8.03
C THR A 96 -3.69 -6.90 7.37
N ALA A 97 -4.13 -7.68 6.39
CA ALA A 97 -5.55 -7.78 6.07
C ALA A 97 -6.12 -8.90 6.95
N ASN A 98 -6.91 -8.53 7.97
CA ASN A 98 -7.73 -9.48 8.71
C ASN A 98 -9.16 -9.44 8.16
#